data_AF-A0A954FXI2-F1
#
_entry.id   AF-A0A954FXI2-F1
#
_cell.length_a   1.000
_cell.length_b   1.000
_cell.length_c   1.000
_cell.angle_alpha   90.00
_cell.angle_beta   90.00
_cell.angle_gamma   90.00
#
_symmetry.space_group_name_H-M   'P 1'
#
loop_
_entity.id
_entity.type
_entity.pdbx_description
1 polymer ?
#
loop_
_entity_poly.entity_id
_entity_poly.type
_entity_poly.pdbx_seq_one_letter_code
_entity_poly.pdbx_strand_id
1 'polypeptide(L)'
;MRLAFIAASSMTLLAVNAADKTETVSKESGKSAEKIAPQKRIQFEQDKAKAHMQELEERMFRLSKLIQESQPEDAARLLLGLRKAREQLILDRMGEASKMLDNLKLDQANKEQKEILILLEELKKLLLTADIGLELKLEQLRKLIQSRETLNKLLKKEELQLSNTLDQQKKEGNKKELQALETSEQRNQKSAENLEQQLREFGSGSKGICNSLAGAGKCMGGACKKLGESQPKPASLEQKKAIEQLTQAQLETKKLEEQLRKEVESLVRQRVMDQLQDMITQQKQVREVTTKLQDRVAQKQKQALAAVRRLSVSEEKIIGLCLEAIELCELTQFSLVLPIALGAVQEQMETVNEGLLISKADKEMIDDQRQIEADLQALLDAMIEASRPSNKEGGGQCKGCKGNRNKLLAEVKMLRWMQSSVHQRTENLDRQIDRKQISETAVQERIDLLSARQKEIDTITGRLHSMTCPHCLTGGE
;
A
#
# COMPACT_ATOMS: atom_id res chain seq x y z
N MET A 1 -59.36 -17.13 -14.18
CA MET A 1 -59.99 -17.04 -12.84
C MET A 1 -58.93 -16.50 -11.89
N ARG A 2 -58.98 -15.19 -11.54
CA ARG A 2 -59.38 -14.61 -10.22
C ARG A 2 -58.43 -15.04 -9.08
N LEU A 3 -57.81 -14.21 -8.22
CA LEU A 3 -57.84 -12.78 -7.83
C LEU A 3 -56.49 -12.52 -7.09
N ALA A 4 -55.70 -11.49 -7.40
CA ALA A 4 -55.66 -10.14 -6.79
C ALA A 4 -55.38 -10.09 -5.26
N PHE A 5 -54.21 -9.55 -4.86
CA PHE A 5 -54.08 -8.59 -3.76
C PHE A 5 -52.81 -7.74 -3.94
N ILE A 6 -52.97 -6.43 -3.75
CA ILE A 6 -52.04 -5.31 -3.99
C ILE A 6 -51.59 -4.77 -2.62
N ALA A 7 -50.32 -4.37 -2.48
CA ALA A 7 -49.93 -3.26 -1.62
C ALA A 7 -48.55 -2.72 -2.04
N ALA A 8 -48.55 -1.48 -2.52
CA ALA A 8 -47.37 -0.66 -2.84
C ALA A 8 -47.24 0.43 -1.78
N SER A 9 -46.01 0.71 -1.31
CA SER A 9 -45.69 1.89 -0.50
C SER A 9 -44.53 2.65 -1.13
N SER A 10 -44.88 3.73 -1.83
CA SER A 10 -43.99 4.80 -2.25
C SER A 10 -43.97 5.88 -1.16
N MET A 11 -42.78 6.30 -0.72
CA MET A 11 -42.61 7.43 0.22
C MET A 11 -42.13 8.65 -0.57
N THR A 12 -43.02 9.63 -0.71
CA THR A 12 -42.81 10.90 -1.40
C THR A 12 -42.39 11.97 -0.38
N LEU A 13 -41.42 12.80 -0.76
CA LEU A 13 -41.01 14.04 -0.07
C LEU A 13 -42.21 14.98 0.14
N LEU A 14 -42.29 15.62 1.31
CA LEU A 14 -43.11 16.80 1.55
C LEU A 14 -42.28 17.93 2.14
N ALA A 15 -42.18 19.00 1.36
CA ALA A 15 -41.81 20.34 1.80
C ALA A 15 -43.03 21.00 2.47
N VAL A 16 -42.80 21.80 3.52
CA VAL A 16 -43.83 22.69 4.09
C VAL A 16 -43.21 24.07 4.29
N ASN A 17 -43.72 25.04 3.53
CA ASN A 17 -43.69 26.46 3.83
C ASN A 17 -45.13 26.88 4.13
N ALA A 18 -45.39 27.57 5.24
CA ALA A 18 -46.49 28.53 5.36
C ALA A 18 -46.25 29.44 6.56
N ALA A 19 -46.50 30.73 6.33
CA ALA A 19 -46.24 31.83 7.22
C ALA A 19 -47.48 32.26 8.02
N ASP A 20 -47.19 33.00 9.08
CA ASP A 20 -47.88 34.21 9.57
C ASP A 20 -49.12 34.08 10.47
N LYS A 21 -48.97 34.61 11.71
CA LYS A 21 -49.92 35.54 12.33
C LYS A 21 -49.26 36.30 13.50
N THR A 22 -49.58 37.59 13.51
CA THR A 22 -49.02 38.74 14.20
C THR A 22 -49.64 39.04 15.58
N GLU A 23 -49.01 40.02 16.25
CA GLU A 23 -49.45 40.87 17.39
C GLU A 23 -49.04 40.39 18.80
N THR A 24 -48.51 41.21 19.72
CA THR A 24 -48.21 42.66 19.77
C THR A 24 -47.18 42.96 20.87
N VAL A 25 -46.45 44.04 20.62
CA VAL A 25 -45.46 44.82 21.39
C VAL A 25 -45.60 44.84 22.92
N SER A 26 -44.45 44.67 23.60
CA SER A 26 -44.06 45.51 24.75
C SER A 26 -42.56 45.76 24.70
N LYS A 27 -42.20 47.02 24.45
CA LYS A 27 -40.85 47.59 24.53
C LYS A 27 -40.36 47.50 25.97
N GLU A 28 -39.13 47.04 26.18
CA GLU A 28 -38.15 47.77 27.00
C GLU A 28 -36.73 47.22 26.89
N SER A 29 -35.80 48.16 26.72
CA SER A 29 -34.35 48.05 26.89
C SER A 29 -33.55 47.21 25.89
N GLY A 30 -33.01 47.92 24.89
CA GLY A 30 -31.96 47.42 24.04
C GLY A 30 -30.66 47.19 24.80
N LYS A 31 -30.05 46.02 24.56
CA LYS A 31 -28.61 45.85 24.53
C LYS A 31 -28.24 45.36 23.14
N SER A 32 -27.45 46.20 22.47
CA SER A 32 -26.82 46.01 21.18
C SER A 32 -26.40 44.55 20.93
N ALA A 33 -26.98 43.94 19.90
CA ALA A 33 -26.39 42.80 19.23
C ALA A 33 -25.04 43.26 18.64
N GLU A 34 -23.99 43.06 19.41
CA GLU A 34 -22.61 43.28 19.02
C GLU A 34 -22.38 42.46 17.74
N LYS A 35 -22.10 43.14 16.61
CA LYS A 35 -21.76 42.47 15.35
C LYS A 35 -20.49 41.64 15.61
N ILE A 36 -20.66 40.35 15.85
CA ILE A 36 -19.56 39.42 16.07
C ILE A 36 -18.61 39.55 14.89
N ALA A 37 -17.36 39.91 15.17
CA ALA A 37 -16.33 40.04 14.15
C ALA A 37 -16.22 38.72 13.35
N PRO A 38 -16.12 38.75 12.02
CA PRO A 38 -16.08 37.55 11.17
C PRO A 38 -15.06 36.49 11.64
N GLN A 39 -13.95 36.95 12.19
CA GLN A 39 -12.91 36.11 12.77
C GLN A 39 -13.39 35.27 13.96
N LYS A 40 -14.11 35.88 14.91
CA LYS A 40 -14.68 35.18 16.08
C LYS A 40 -15.68 34.09 15.65
N ARG A 41 -16.36 34.30 14.52
CA ARG A 41 -17.26 33.30 13.93
C ARG A 41 -16.49 32.10 13.34
N ILE A 42 -15.42 32.35 12.58
CA ILE A 42 -14.59 31.28 12.00
C ILE A 42 -13.91 30.46 13.11
N GLN A 43 -13.42 31.14 14.14
CA GLN A 43 -12.84 30.48 15.31
C GLN A 43 -13.87 29.60 16.03
N PHE A 44 -15.08 30.14 16.29
CA PHE A 44 -16.15 29.37 16.90
C PHE A 44 -16.52 28.11 16.09
N GLU A 45 -16.52 28.22 14.75
CA GLU A 45 -16.72 27.07 13.86
C GLU A 45 -15.58 26.05 13.96
N GLN A 46 -14.33 26.49 14.06
CA GLN A 46 -13.16 25.62 14.29
C GLN A 46 -13.22 24.90 15.65
N ASP A 47 -13.57 25.61 16.71
CA ASP A 47 -13.73 25.04 18.06
C ASP A 47 -14.86 24.01 18.12
N LYS A 48 -15.97 24.31 17.42
CA LYS A 48 -17.08 23.38 17.27
C LYS A 48 -16.64 22.12 16.51
N ALA A 49 -15.87 22.26 15.42
CA ALA A 49 -15.34 21.11 14.67
C ALA A 49 -14.42 20.25 15.55
N LYS A 50 -13.56 20.87 16.37
CA LYS A 50 -12.72 20.17 17.36
C LYS A 50 -13.57 19.39 18.37
N ALA A 51 -14.61 20.01 18.92
CA ALA A 51 -15.52 19.34 19.88
C ALA A 51 -16.22 18.13 19.25
N HIS A 52 -16.68 18.24 17.99
CA HIS A 52 -17.24 17.11 17.26
C HIS A 52 -16.24 15.98 17.03
N MET A 53 -14.97 16.31 16.77
CA MET A 53 -13.91 15.30 16.64
C MET A 53 -13.65 14.57 17.97
N GLN A 54 -13.63 15.28 19.10
CA GLN A 54 -13.51 14.67 20.43
C GLN A 54 -14.67 13.71 20.71
N GLU A 55 -15.90 14.15 20.42
CA GLU A 55 -17.08 13.32 20.59
C GLU A 55 -17.04 12.08 19.67
N LEU A 56 -16.55 12.24 18.44
CA LEU A 56 -16.36 11.13 17.51
C LEU A 56 -15.38 10.09 18.07
N GLU A 57 -14.21 10.52 18.58
CA GLU A 57 -13.24 9.61 19.20
C GLU A 57 -13.84 8.81 20.37
N GLU A 58 -14.60 9.47 21.24
CA GLU A 58 -15.26 8.81 22.36
C GLU A 58 -16.32 7.81 21.91
N ARG A 59 -17.16 8.20 20.93
CA ARG A 59 -18.20 7.32 20.38
C ARG A 59 -17.59 6.11 19.68
N MET A 60 -16.53 6.31 18.89
CA MET A 60 -15.80 5.22 18.23
C MET A 60 -15.23 4.24 19.25
N PHE A 61 -14.60 4.74 20.33
CA PHE A 61 -14.08 3.88 21.39
C PHE A 61 -15.19 3.08 22.08
N ARG A 62 -16.28 3.74 22.51
CA ARG A 62 -17.40 3.06 23.19
C ARG A 62 -18.07 2.03 22.27
N LEU A 63 -18.36 2.40 21.04
CA LEU A 63 -18.97 1.50 20.06
C LEU A 63 -18.06 0.29 19.78
N SER A 64 -16.75 0.51 19.65
CA SER A 64 -15.80 -0.59 19.45
C SER A 64 -15.81 -1.62 20.58
N LYS A 65 -16.02 -1.18 21.83
CA LYS A 65 -16.15 -2.08 22.99
C LYS A 65 -17.46 -2.85 22.98
N LEU A 66 -18.54 -2.21 22.57
CA LEU A 66 -19.87 -2.83 22.53
C LEU A 66 -19.97 -3.90 21.44
N ILE A 67 -19.35 -3.67 20.28
CA ILE A 67 -19.44 -4.59 19.14
C ILE A 67 -18.26 -5.57 19.07
N GLN A 68 -17.34 -5.55 20.03
CA GLN A 68 -16.11 -6.34 20.01
C GLN A 68 -16.36 -7.85 19.85
N GLU A 69 -17.43 -8.37 20.46
CA GLU A 69 -17.80 -9.78 20.42
C GLU A 69 -18.66 -10.13 19.20
N SER A 70 -19.57 -9.25 18.80
CA SER A 70 -20.51 -9.50 17.70
C SER A 70 -19.94 -9.19 16.31
N GLN A 71 -19.07 -8.19 16.22
CA GLN A 71 -18.47 -7.66 14.99
C GLN A 71 -17.00 -7.28 15.27
N PRO A 72 -16.11 -8.27 15.46
CA PRO A 72 -14.73 -8.03 15.85
C PRO A 72 -13.96 -7.17 14.82
N GLU A 73 -14.30 -7.28 13.54
CA GLU A 73 -13.68 -6.50 12.46
C GLU A 73 -14.08 -5.03 12.51
N ASP A 74 -15.36 -4.73 12.73
CA ASP A 74 -15.87 -3.36 12.89
C ASP A 74 -15.34 -2.70 14.16
N ALA A 75 -15.21 -3.48 15.25
CA ALA A 75 -14.56 -3.01 16.47
C ALA A 75 -13.08 -2.66 16.22
N ALA A 76 -12.35 -3.54 15.55
CA ALA A 76 -10.94 -3.31 15.21
C ALA A 76 -10.77 -2.08 14.31
N ARG A 77 -11.69 -1.86 13.36
CA ARG A 77 -11.75 -0.67 12.50
C ARG A 77 -11.88 0.62 13.28
N LEU A 78 -12.84 0.68 14.21
CA LEU A 78 -13.03 1.86 15.05
C LEU A 78 -11.81 2.12 15.94
N LEU A 79 -11.19 1.07 16.49
CA LEU A 79 -9.98 1.19 17.31
C LEU A 79 -8.75 1.64 16.50
N LEU A 80 -8.60 1.13 15.27
CA LEU A 80 -7.52 1.54 14.37
C LEU A 80 -7.68 3.00 13.97
N GLY A 81 -8.87 3.42 13.56
CA GLY A 81 -9.15 4.81 13.22
C GLY A 81 -8.89 5.75 14.40
N LEU A 82 -9.29 5.35 15.60
CA LEU A 82 -9.00 6.09 16.83
C LEU A 82 -7.49 6.20 17.10
N ARG A 83 -6.75 5.09 16.93
CA ARG A 83 -5.29 5.09 17.11
C ARG A 83 -4.62 6.02 16.10
N LYS A 84 -4.99 5.92 14.82
CA LYS A 84 -4.43 6.75 13.75
C LYS A 84 -4.73 8.24 13.99
N ALA A 85 -5.95 8.59 14.41
CA ALA A 85 -6.32 9.97 14.75
C ALA A 85 -5.45 10.54 15.89
N ARG A 86 -5.13 9.73 16.90
CA ARG A 86 -4.25 10.11 18.02
C ARG A 86 -2.78 10.18 17.63
N GLU A 87 -2.28 9.22 16.85
CA GLU A 87 -0.91 9.21 16.34
C GLU A 87 -0.64 10.42 15.43
N GLN A 88 -1.63 10.82 14.63
CA GLN A 88 -1.57 12.01 13.78
C GLN A 88 -1.90 13.31 14.53
N LEU A 89 -2.18 13.23 15.84
CA LEU A 89 -2.45 14.36 16.73
C LEU A 89 -3.55 15.31 16.21
N ILE A 90 -4.57 14.78 15.54
CA ILE A 90 -5.59 15.59 14.84
C ILE A 90 -6.24 16.62 15.80
N LEU A 91 -6.56 16.21 17.03
CA LEU A 91 -7.15 17.10 18.04
C LEU A 91 -6.22 18.24 18.47
N ASP A 92 -4.93 17.97 18.59
CA ASP A 92 -3.94 18.97 18.97
C ASP A 92 -3.76 19.97 17.82
N ARG A 93 -3.62 19.47 16.59
CA ARG A 93 -3.56 20.29 15.37
C ARG A 93 -4.79 21.17 15.21
N MET A 94 -5.99 20.63 15.43
CA MET A 94 -7.24 21.43 15.43
C MET A 94 -7.24 22.52 16.51
N GLY A 95 -6.63 22.24 17.67
CA GLY A 95 -6.42 23.23 18.73
C GLY A 95 -5.41 24.31 18.36
N GLU A 96 -4.33 23.96 17.67
CA GLU A 96 -3.33 24.90 17.16
C GLU A 96 -3.93 25.81 16.08
N ALA A 97 -4.72 25.26 15.15
CA ALA A 97 -5.44 26.03 14.16
C ALA A 97 -6.39 27.07 14.81
N SER A 98 -7.10 26.68 15.88
CA SER A 98 -7.94 27.63 16.64
C SER A 98 -7.11 28.76 17.28
N LYS A 99 -5.97 28.43 17.91
CA LYS A 99 -5.04 29.45 18.46
C LYS A 99 -4.44 30.35 17.38
N MET A 100 -4.20 29.84 16.16
CA MET A 100 -3.71 30.66 15.04
C MET A 100 -4.80 31.62 14.56
N LEU A 101 -6.06 31.18 14.51
CA LEU A 101 -7.20 32.03 14.21
C LEU A 101 -7.39 33.11 15.28
N ASP A 102 -7.21 32.80 16.56
CA ASP A 102 -7.20 33.79 17.67
C ASP A 102 -6.15 34.89 17.45
N ASN A 103 -4.93 34.48 17.11
CA ASN A 103 -3.78 35.37 16.96
C ASN A 103 -3.71 36.07 15.59
N LEU A 104 -4.79 36.07 14.81
CA LEU A 104 -4.85 36.69 13.46
C LEU A 104 -3.86 36.10 12.44
N LYS A 105 -3.32 34.90 12.67
CA LYS A 105 -2.36 34.25 11.77
C LYS A 105 -3.07 33.43 10.68
N LEU A 106 -3.85 34.11 9.84
CA LEU A 106 -4.77 33.48 8.89
C LEU A 106 -4.09 32.56 7.86
N ASP A 107 -2.92 32.94 7.35
CA ASP A 107 -2.19 32.12 6.37
C ASP A 107 -1.68 30.81 6.96
N GLN A 108 -1.26 30.82 8.22
CA GLN A 108 -0.81 29.63 8.94
C GLN A 108 -2.01 28.75 9.30
N ALA A 109 -3.09 29.36 9.80
CA ALA A 109 -4.34 28.65 10.09
C ALA A 109 -4.91 27.94 8.84
N ASN A 110 -4.85 28.59 7.68
CA ASN A 110 -5.31 27.99 6.42
C ASN A 110 -4.45 26.78 6.00
N LYS A 111 -3.12 26.87 6.12
CA LYS A 111 -2.23 25.71 5.87
C LYS A 111 -2.53 24.56 6.82
N GLU A 112 -2.66 24.86 8.10
CA GLU A 112 -2.97 23.88 9.14
C GLU A 112 -4.32 23.21 8.89
N GLN A 113 -5.35 23.98 8.52
CA GLN A 113 -6.67 23.47 8.16
C GLN A 113 -6.65 22.56 6.93
N LYS A 114 -5.85 22.87 5.91
CA LYS A 114 -5.69 21.98 4.74
C LYS A 114 -5.08 20.65 5.13
N GLU A 115 -4.07 20.66 5.99
CA GLU A 115 -3.47 19.42 6.46
C GLU A 115 -4.44 18.62 7.32
N ILE A 116 -5.19 19.27 8.23
CA ILE A 116 -6.26 18.61 9.00
C ILE A 116 -7.31 17.98 8.07
N LEU A 117 -7.70 18.66 6.98
CA LEU A 117 -8.65 18.10 6.01
C LEU A 117 -8.12 16.83 5.34
N ILE A 118 -6.85 16.82 4.94
CA ILE A 118 -6.21 15.62 4.36
C ILE A 118 -6.25 14.47 5.38
N LEU A 119 -5.88 14.73 6.63
CA LEU A 119 -5.90 13.72 7.70
C LEU A 119 -7.32 13.19 7.98
N LEU A 120 -8.32 14.07 7.98
CA LEU A 120 -9.72 13.68 8.16
C LEU A 120 -10.26 12.89 6.96
N GLU A 121 -9.85 13.22 5.73
CA GLU A 121 -10.19 12.44 4.53
C GLU A 121 -9.55 11.05 4.57
N GLU A 122 -8.29 10.94 5.00
CA GLU A 122 -7.64 9.66 5.23
C GLU A 122 -8.35 8.84 6.30
N LEU A 123 -8.71 9.46 7.44
CA LEU A 123 -9.45 8.80 8.50
C LEU A 123 -10.82 8.34 8.01
N LYS A 124 -11.53 9.18 7.25
CA LYS A 124 -12.81 8.84 6.63
C LYS A 124 -12.66 7.65 5.67
N LYS A 125 -11.65 7.66 4.81
CA LYS A 125 -11.36 6.53 3.90
C LYS A 125 -11.15 5.27 4.72
N LEU A 126 -10.27 5.31 5.72
CA LEU A 126 -10.01 4.19 6.63
C LEU A 126 -11.27 3.69 7.33
N LEU A 127 -12.20 4.54 7.73
CA LEU A 127 -13.44 4.10 8.39
C LEU A 127 -14.50 3.57 7.42
N LEU A 128 -14.42 3.95 6.13
CA LEU A 128 -15.38 3.57 5.10
C LEU A 128 -14.88 2.47 4.17
N THR A 129 -13.60 2.05 4.24
CA THR A 129 -13.13 0.92 3.44
C THR A 129 -13.97 -0.31 3.80
N ALA A 130 -14.65 -0.92 2.83
CA ALA A 130 -15.42 -2.14 3.10
C ALA A 130 -14.53 -3.26 3.69
N ASP A 131 -13.22 -3.22 3.39
CA ASP A 131 -12.23 -4.25 3.70
C ASP A 131 -11.14 -3.83 4.72
N ILE A 132 -11.46 -3.08 5.80
CA ILE A 132 -10.46 -2.82 6.88
C ILE A 132 -9.84 -4.12 7.43
N GLY A 133 -10.58 -5.24 7.45
CA GLY A 133 -10.01 -6.54 7.80
C GLY A 133 -8.81 -6.90 6.92
N LEU A 134 -8.87 -6.59 5.61
CA LEU A 134 -7.75 -6.74 4.69
C LEU A 134 -6.64 -5.73 4.99
N GLU A 135 -6.96 -4.44 5.13
CA GLU A 135 -5.95 -3.40 5.42
C GLU A 135 -5.17 -3.70 6.71
N LEU A 136 -5.87 -4.15 7.77
CA LEU A 136 -5.26 -4.57 9.03
C LEU A 136 -4.31 -5.75 8.85
N LYS A 137 -4.73 -6.77 8.09
CA LYS A 137 -3.88 -7.94 7.82
C LYS A 137 -2.68 -7.57 6.95
N LEU A 138 -2.83 -6.65 5.99
CA LEU A 138 -1.72 -6.14 5.18
C LEU A 138 -0.74 -5.33 6.02
N GLU A 139 -1.24 -4.50 6.95
CA GLU A 139 -0.38 -3.75 7.87
C GLU A 139 0.37 -4.67 8.84
N GLN A 140 -0.30 -5.70 9.36
CA GLN A 140 0.36 -6.76 10.12
C GLN A 140 1.45 -7.45 9.30
N LEU A 141 1.19 -7.74 8.02
CA LEU A 141 2.16 -8.36 7.12
C LEU A 141 3.37 -7.45 6.88
N ARG A 142 3.17 -6.16 6.61
CA ARG A 142 4.26 -5.16 6.47
C ARG A 142 5.14 -5.13 7.73
N LYS A 143 4.52 -5.06 8.91
CA LYS A 143 5.24 -5.06 10.19
C LYS A 143 6.01 -6.36 10.45
N LEU A 144 5.47 -7.52 10.06
CA LEU A 144 6.19 -8.80 10.15
C LEU A 144 7.40 -8.85 9.22
N ILE A 145 7.26 -8.36 7.98
CA ILE A 145 8.37 -8.27 7.01
C ILE A 145 9.49 -7.38 7.57
N GLN A 146 9.14 -6.19 8.08
CA GLN A 146 10.10 -5.29 8.70
C GLN A 146 10.77 -5.90 9.95
N SER A 147 10.01 -6.64 10.75
CA SER A 147 10.54 -7.35 11.92
C SER A 147 11.52 -8.45 11.49
N ARG A 148 11.22 -9.19 10.41
CA ARG A 148 12.11 -10.20 9.83
C ARG A 148 13.40 -9.59 9.29
N GLU A 149 13.33 -8.44 8.62
CA GLU A 149 14.54 -7.74 8.17
C GLU A 149 15.41 -7.27 9.33
N THR A 150 14.78 -6.74 10.38
CA THR A 150 15.45 -6.32 11.61
C THR A 150 16.12 -7.50 12.30
N LEU A 151 15.44 -8.64 12.37
CA LEU A 151 15.96 -9.90 12.88
C LEU A 151 17.15 -10.40 12.06
N ASN A 152 17.08 -10.36 10.73
CA ASN A 152 18.19 -10.74 9.85
C ASN A 152 19.41 -9.83 10.07
N LYS A 153 19.19 -8.51 10.25
CA LYS A 153 20.27 -7.58 10.57
C LYS A 153 20.89 -7.88 11.94
N LEU A 154 20.07 -8.22 12.93
CA LEU A 154 20.54 -8.61 14.26
C LEU A 154 21.35 -9.91 14.22
N LEU A 155 20.87 -10.92 13.49
CA LEU A 155 21.57 -12.18 13.30
C LEU A 155 22.95 -11.98 12.67
N LYS A 156 23.05 -11.19 11.59
CA LYS A 156 24.34 -10.85 10.96
C LYS A 156 25.28 -10.10 11.91
N LYS A 157 24.74 -9.19 12.74
CA LYS A 157 25.53 -8.49 13.75
C LYS A 157 26.07 -9.46 14.79
N GLU A 158 25.26 -10.41 15.23
CA GLU A 158 25.64 -11.42 16.21
C GLU A 158 26.69 -12.41 15.66
N GLU A 159 26.57 -12.82 14.40
CA GLU A 159 27.59 -13.64 13.71
C GLU A 159 28.94 -12.91 13.61
N LEU A 160 28.91 -11.62 13.24
CA LEU A 160 30.12 -10.79 13.18
C LEU A 160 30.75 -10.62 14.57
N GLN A 161 29.92 -10.38 15.57
CA GLN A 161 30.31 -10.22 16.97
C GLN A 161 30.96 -11.50 17.53
N LEU A 162 30.41 -12.67 17.19
CA LEU A 162 31.00 -13.97 17.50
C LEU A 162 32.37 -14.12 16.82
N SER A 163 32.49 -13.78 15.54
CA SER A 163 33.78 -13.83 14.82
C SER A 163 34.84 -12.98 15.52
N ASN A 164 34.50 -11.73 15.88
CA ASN A 164 35.41 -10.83 16.57
C ASN A 164 35.81 -11.37 17.96
N THR A 165 34.86 -11.97 18.69
CA THR A 165 35.12 -12.58 20.00
C THR A 165 36.06 -13.77 19.89
N LEU A 166 35.91 -14.61 18.85
CA LEU A 166 36.80 -15.72 18.57
C LEU A 166 38.21 -15.27 18.17
N ASP A 167 38.34 -14.13 17.47
CA ASP A 167 39.65 -13.57 17.15
C ASP A 167 40.35 -13.00 18.38
N GLN A 168 39.61 -12.36 19.29
CA GLN A 168 40.15 -11.93 20.59
C GLN A 168 40.59 -13.10 21.46
N GLN A 169 39.90 -14.23 21.38
CA GLN A 169 40.32 -15.46 22.05
C GLN A 169 41.68 -15.98 21.53
N LYS A 170 41.97 -15.82 20.23
CA LYS A 170 43.24 -16.27 19.62
C LYS A 170 44.41 -15.35 19.92
N LYS A 171 44.17 -14.05 20.11
CA LYS A 171 45.20 -13.01 20.28
C LYS A 171 45.54 -12.69 21.75
N GLU A 172 45.10 -13.51 22.70
CA GLU A 172 45.21 -13.21 24.14
C GLU A 172 44.61 -11.84 24.51
N GLY A 173 43.40 -11.58 24.00
CA GLY A 173 42.44 -10.54 24.39
C GLY A 173 42.96 -9.23 24.98
N ASN A 174 42.91 -8.14 24.21
CA ASN A 174 43.11 -6.79 24.75
C ASN A 174 41.87 -6.33 25.54
N LYS A 175 42.05 -5.92 26.80
CA LYS A 175 40.95 -5.45 27.68
C LYS A 175 40.10 -4.32 27.05
N LYS A 176 40.72 -3.41 26.28
CA LYS A 176 39.98 -2.35 25.57
C LYS A 176 39.09 -2.89 24.45
N GLU A 177 39.54 -3.93 23.76
CA GLU A 177 38.80 -4.55 22.66
C GLU A 177 37.64 -5.41 23.20
N LEU A 178 37.86 -6.10 24.34
CA LEU A 178 36.79 -6.84 25.03
C LEU A 178 35.70 -5.90 25.58
N GLN A 179 36.06 -4.71 26.09
CA GLN A 179 35.07 -3.69 26.50
C GLN A 179 34.27 -3.12 25.31
N ALA A 180 34.91 -2.97 24.15
CA ALA A 180 34.20 -2.56 22.94
C ALA A 180 33.20 -3.66 22.48
N LEU A 181 33.59 -4.93 22.57
CA LEU A 181 32.71 -6.06 22.31
C LEU A 181 31.56 -6.12 23.32
N GLU A 182 31.80 -5.93 24.61
CA GLU A 182 30.76 -5.85 25.64
C GLU A 182 29.71 -4.78 25.30
N THR A 183 30.15 -3.58 24.91
CA THR A 183 29.24 -2.48 24.54
C THR A 183 28.41 -2.84 23.29
N SER A 184 29.02 -3.52 22.32
CA SER A 184 28.34 -4.01 21.12
C SER A 184 27.30 -5.07 21.46
N GLU A 185 27.65 -6.02 22.32
CA GLU A 185 26.78 -7.09 22.81
C GLU A 185 25.55 -6.53 23.54
N GLN A 186 25.75 -5.53 24.39
CA GLN A 186 24.66 -4.86 25.10
C GLN A 186 23.67 -4.17 24.13
N ARG A 187 24.15 -3.65 22.99
CA ARG A 187 23.28 -3.07 21.96
C ARG A 187 22.50 -4.15 21.21
N ASN A 188 23.12 -5.30 20.94
CA ASN A 188 22.44 -6.44 20.34
C ASN A 188 21.32 -6.95 21.27
N GLN A 189 21.60 -7.09 22.57
CA GLN A 189 20.60 -7.45 23.57
C GLN A 189 19.39 -6.50 23.55
N LYS A 190 19.63 -5.18 23.65
CA LYS A 190 18.55 -4.18 23.61
C LYS A 190 17.76 -4.24 22.30
N SER A 191 18.42 -4.53 21.19
CA SER A 191 17.75 -4.68 19.90
C SER A 191 16.84 -5.91 19.87
N ALA A 192 17.26 -7.02 20.48
CA ALA A 192 16.44 -8.22 20.62
C ALA A 192 15.21 -7.97 21.50
N GLU A 193 15.38 -7.28 22.64
CA GLU A 193 14.30 -6.93 23.57
C GLU A 193 13.27 -5.98 22.93
N ASN A 194 13.73 -4.95 22.20
CA ASN A 194 12.84 -4.04 21.48
C ASN A 194 12.04 -4.78 20.39
N LEU A 195 12.69 -5.69 19.65
CA LEU A 195 12.03 -6.50 18.63
C LEU A 195 11.01 -7.47 19.25
N GLU A 196 11.32 -8.04 20.41
CA GLU A 196 10.39 -8.88 21.17
C GLU A 196 9.13 -8.09 21.55
N GLN A 197 9.30 -6.86 22.04
CA GLN A 197 8.18 -6.00 22.43
C GLN A 197 7.28 -5.66 21.23
N GLN A 198 7.87 -5.34 20.07
CA GLN A 198 7.12 -5.10 18.83
C GLN A 198 6.34 -6.34 18.39
N LEU A 199 6.97 -7.52 18.44
CA LEU A 199 6.33 -8.76 18.00
C LEU A 199 5.27 -9.26 18.98
N ARG A 200 5.27 -8.81 20.23
CA ARG A 200 4.24 -9.13 21.21
C ARG A 200 2.86 -8.56 20.83
N GLU A 201 2.82 -7.49 20.04
CA GLU A 201 1.57 -6.89 19.56
C GLU A 201 0.76 -7.83 18.63
N PHE A 202 1.41 -8.85 18.06
CA PHE A 202 0.76 -9.86 17.20
C PHE A 202 0.04 -10.97 17.98
N GLY A 203 0.02 -10.88 19.32
CA GLY A 203 -0.80 -11.75 20.16
C GLY A 203 -0.28 -13.19 20.26
N SER A 204 -1.18 -14.17 20.24
CA SER A 204 -0.82 -15.57 20.50
C SER A 204 0.03 -16.21 19.40
N GLY A 205 -0.10 -15.72 18.16
CA GLY A 205 0.65 -16.24 17.00
C GLY A 205 2.16 -15.99 17.07
N SER A 206 2.59 -14.95 17.78
CA SER A 206 4.01 -14.60 17.93
C SER A 206 4.67 -15.15 19.20
N LYS A 207 3.96 -15.93 20.03
CA LYS A 207 4.50 -16.45 21.30
C LYS A 207 5.81 -17.22 21.14
N GLY A 208 5.92 -18.07 20.13
CA GLY A 208 7.16 -18.81 19.85
C GLY A 208 8.32 -17.87 19.51
N ILE A 209 8.03 -16.85 18.68
CA ILE A 209 9.01 -15.84 18.26
C ILE A 209 9.49 -15.04 19.47
N CYS A 210 8.57 -14.57 20.32
CA CYS A 210 8.89 -13.85 21.54
C CYS A 210 9.72 -14.70 22.52
N ASN A 211 9.40 -15.99 22.67
CA ASN A 211 10.18 -16.89 23.52
C ASN A 211 11.62 -17.06 23.00
N SER A 212 11.78 -17.20 21.69
CA SER A 212 13.08 -17.33 21.03
C SER A 212 13.90 -16.03 21.15
N LEU A 213 13.28 -14.87 20.94
CA LEU A 213 13.93 -13.56 21.11
C LEU A 213 14.31 -13.28 22.57
N ALA A 214 13.44 -13.62 23.53
CA ALA A 214 13.76 -13.53 24.95
C ALA A 214 14.92 -14.47 25.33
N GLY A 215 14.97 -15.67 24.74
CA GLY A 215 16.09 -16.60 24.87
C GLY A 215 17.39 -16.01 24.33
N ALA A 216 17.36 -15.46 23.12
CA ALA A 216 18.50 -14.78 22.51
C ALA A 216 18.99 -13.59 23.36
N GLY A 217 18.08 -12.74 23.84
CA GLY A 217 18.41 -11.61 24.71
C GLY A 217 19.08 -12.04 26.02
N LYS A 218 18.64 -13.15 26.63
CA LYS A 218 19.31 -13.73 27.81
C LYS A 218 20.72 -14.22 27.52
N CYS A 219 20.92 -14.91 26.38
CA CYS A 219 22.23 -15.38 25.97
C CYS A 219 23.18 -14.21 25.66
N MET A 220 22.72 -13.18 24.93
CA MET A 220 23.51 -11.95 24.68
C MET A 220 23.84 -11.23 25.99
N GLY A 221 22.91 -11.14 26.93
CA GLY A 221 23.18 -10.58 28.27
C GLY A 221 24.21 -11.40 29.06
N GLY A 222 24.20 -12.72 28.90
CA GLY A 222 25.22 -13.64 29.44
C GLY A 222 26.59 -13.40 28.80
N ALA A 223 26.65 -13.30 27.47
CA ALA A 223 27.86 -12.99 26.73
C ALA A 223 28.43 -11.62 27.12
N CYS A 224 27.58 -10.60 27.26
CA CYS A 224 27.96 -9.25 27.67
C CYS A 224 28.68 -9.27 29.02
N LYS A 225 28.11 -9.94 30.04
CA LYS A 225 28.75 -10.09 31.35
C LYS A 225 30.10 -10.81 31.24
N LYS A 226 30.18 -11.87 30.44
CA LYS A 226 31.41 -12.63 30.24
C LYS A 226 32.50 -11.86 29.52
N LEU A 227 32.15 -11.00 28.56
CA LEU A 227 33.09 -10.08 27.92
C LEU A 227 33.61 -9.03 28.91
N GLY A 228 32.74 -8.46 29.75
CA GLY A 228 33.15 -7.53 30.83
C GLY A 228 34.07 -8.18 31.87
N GLU A 229 33.85 -9.46 32.18
CA GLU A 229 34.74 -10.28 33.02
C GLU A 229 36.04 -10.71 32.32
N SER A 230 36.27 -10.27 31.07
CA SER A 230 37.42 -10.67 30.24
C SER A 230 37.48 -12.19 29.97
N GLN A 231 36.32 -12.83 29.85
CA GLN A 231 36.16 -14.26 29.57
C GLN A 231 35.60 -14.50 28.14
N PRO A 232 36.42 -14.33 27.08
CA PRO A 232 35.94 -14.44 25.69
C PRO A 232 35.48 -15.87 25.31
N LYS A 233 36.07 -16.91 25.92
CA LYS A 233 35.69 -18.31 25.69
C LYS A 233 34.22 -18.59 26.05
N PRO A 234 33.77 -18.39 27.31
CA PRO A 234 32.36 -18.60 27.66
C PRO A 234 31.44 -17.59 26.99
N ALA A 235 31.88 -16.35 26.72
CA ALA A 235 31.09 -15.39 25.94
C ALA A 235 30.74 -15.93 24.54
N SER A 236 31.71 -16.52 23.84
CA SER A 236 31.49 -17.11 22.51
C SER A 236 30.48 -18.27 22.50
N LEU A 237 30.36 -19.02 23.61
CA LEU A 237 29.37 -20.09 23.74
C LEU A 237 27.96 -19.53 23.92
N GLU A 238 27.82 -18.45 24.68
CA GLU A 238 26.53 -17.76 24.84
C GLU A 238 26.12 -17.06 23.53
N GLN A 239 27.04 -16.42 22.81
CA GLN A 239 26.77 -15.85 21.48
C GLN A 239 26.29 -16.91 20.47
N LYS A 240 26.90 -18.11 20.46
CA LYS A 240 26.43 -19.23 19.62
C LYS A 240 24.99 -19.63 19.93
N LYS A 241 24.64 -19.75 21.21
CA LYS A 241 23.25 -20.02 21.62
C LYS A 241 22.31 -18.88 21.22
N ALA A 242 22.76 -17.63 21.33
CA ALA A 242 21.99 -16.48 20.88
C ALA A 242 21.68 -16.57 19.37
N ILE A 243 22.66 -16.92 18.54
CA ILE A 243 22.49 -17.13 17.10
C ILE A 243 21.48 -18.25 16.82
N GLU A 244 21.56 -19.38 17.53
CA GLU A 244 20.59 -20.48 17.40
C GLU A 244 19.16 -20.00 17.70
N GLN A 245 18.97 -19.23 18.78
CA GLN A 245 17.68 -18.68 19.17
C GLN A 245 17.16 -17.63 18.16
N LEU A 246 18.03 -16.75 17.64
CA LEU A 246 17.66 -15.80 16.59
C LEU A 246 17.27 -16.52 15.29
N THR A 247 17.96 -17.60 14.95
CA THR A 247 17.65 -18.42 13.76
C THR A 247 16.29 -19.11 13.91
N GLN A 248 15.99 -19.62 15.10
CA GLN A 248 14.67 -20.18 15.40
C GLN A 248 13.57 -19.11 15.30
N ALA A 249 13.78 -17.92 15.88
CA ALA A 249 12.88 -16.78 15.76
C ALA A 249 12.64 -16.39 14.28
N GLN A 250 13.68 -16.46 13.44
CA GLN A 250 13.60 -16.15 12.01
C GLN A 250 12.72 -17.15 11.27
N LEU A 251 12.89 -18.43 11.56
CA LEU A 251 12.11 -19.51 10.96
C LEU A 251 10.62 -19.42 11.36
N GLU A 252 10.34 -19.10 12.63
CA GLU A 252 8.97 -18.93 13.11
C GLU A 252 8.31 -17.66 12.56
N THR A 253 9.06 -16.55 12.46
CA THR A 253 8.57 -15.32 11.82
C THR A 253 8.20 -15.56 10.37
N LYS A 254 9.04 -16.31 9.62
CA LYS A 254 8.76 -16.67 8.23
C LYS A 254 7.51 -17.53 8.10
N LYS A 255 7.29 -18.49 9.01
CA LYS A 255 6.06 -19.31 9.02
C LYS A 255 4.81 -18.46 9.26
N LEU A 256 4.87 -17.53 10.22
CA LEU A 256 3.75 -16.63 10.50
C LEU A 256 3.47 -15.69 9.31
N GLU A 257 4.52 -15.16 8.68
CA GLU A 257 4.42 -14.36 7.46
C GLU A 257 3.76 -15.15 6.31
N GLU A 258 4.18 -16.39 6.06
CA GLU A 258 3.59 -17.26 5.03
C GLU A 258 2.13 -17.61 5.31
N GLN A 259 1.76 -17.81 6.57
CA GLN A 259 0.36 -18.05 6.97
C GLN A 259 -0.49 -16.82 6.68
N LEU A 260 -0.05 -15.64 7.13
CA LEU A 260 -0.78 -14.40 6.92
C LEU A 260 -0.91 -14.06 5.43
N ARG A 261 0.14 -14.27 4.64
CA ARG A 261 0.10 -14.11 3.17
C ARG A 261 -0.98 -14.99 2.53
N LYS A 262 -1.08 -16.26 2.91
CA LYS A 262 -2.10 -17.18 2.39
C LYS A 262 -3.51 -16.74 2.75
N GLU A 263 -3.71 -16.19 3.95
CA GLU A 263 -5.01 -15.67 4.36
C GLU A 263 -5.44 -14.46 3.52
N VAL A 264 -4.53 -13.53 3.24
CA VAL A 264 -4.85 -12.31 2.50
C VAL A 264 -4.83 -12.49 0.99
N GLU A 265 -4.16 -13.53 0.46
CA GLU A 265 -3.93 -13.73 -0.98
C GLU A 265 -5.22 -13.66 -1.80
N SER A 266 -6.29 -14.31 -1.35
CA SER A 266 -7.57 -14.34 -2.09
C SER A 266 -8.23 -12.95 -2.14
N LEU A 267 -8.23 -12.24 -1.02
CA LEU A 267 -8.80 -10.90 -0.88
C LEU A 267 -7.98 -9.87 -1.68
N VAL A 268 -6.65 -9.93 -1.60
CA VAL A 268 -5.77 -9.06 -2.39
C VAL A 268 -5.93 -9.33 -3.88
N ARG A 269 -6.01 -10.59 -4.30
CA ARG A 269 -6.26 -10.92 -5.72
C ARG A 269 -7.54 -10.26 -6.23
N GLN A 270 -8.63 -10.37 -5.46
CA GLN A 270 -9.89 -9.74 -5.82
C GLN A 270 -9.74 -8.21 -5.90
N ARG A 271 -9.10 -7.60 -4.90
CA ARG A 271 -8.86 -6.15 -4.87
C ARG A 271 -8.07 -5.66 -6.09
N VAL A 272 -7.03 -6.39 -6.49
CA VAL A 272 -6.23 -6.08 -7.69
C VAL A 272 -7.06 -6.21 -8.96
N MET A 273 -7.94 -7.23 -9.05
CA MET A 273 -8.86 -7.37 -10.19
C MET A 273 -9.86 -6.20 -10.28
N ASP A 274 -10.40 -5.77 -9.14
CA ASP A 274 -11.30 -4.62 -9.08
C ASP A 274 -10.56 -3.32 -9.47
N GLN A 275 -9.33 -3.12 -8.99
CA GLN A 275 -8.47 -1.99 -9.39
C GLN A 275 -8.18 -2.01 -10.89
N LEU A 276 -7.89 -3.17 -11.49
CA LEU A 276 -7.70 -3.30 -12.95
C LEU A 276 -8.95 -2.89 -13.72
N GLN A 277 -10.13 -3.33 -13.27
CA GLN A 277 -11.41 -2.96 -13.88
C GLN A 277 -11.69 -1.45 -13.78
N ASP A 278 -11.37 -0.84 -12.64
CA ASP A 278 -11.49 0.60 -12.43
C ASP A 278 -10.52 1.38 -13.32
N MET A 279 -9.26 0.95 -13.42
CA MET A 279 -8.26 1.56 -14.31
C MET A 279 -8.72 1.49 -15.78
N ILE A 280 -9.21 0.34 -16.25
CA ILE A 280 -9.74 0.19 -17.62
C ILE A 280 -10.89 1.17 -17.87
N THR A 281 -11.81 1.30 -16.91
CA THR A 281 -12.98 2.17 -17.03
C THR A 281 -12.57 3.64 -17.09
N GLN A 282 -11.65 4.06 -16.23
CA GLN A 282 -11.14 5.43 -16.22
C GLN A 282 -10.30 5.73 -17.47
N GLN A 283 -9.47 4.81 -17.93
CA GLN A 283 -8.67 4.98 -19.15
C GLN A 283 -9.56 5.19 -20.37
N LYS A 284 -10.63 4.41 -20.49
CA LYS A 284 -11.64 4.58 -21.56
C LYS A 284 -12.26 5.97 -21.54
N GLN A 285 -12.59 6.49 -20.36
CA GLN A 285 -13.13 7.84 -20.22
C GLN A 285 -12.11 8.90 -20.66
N VAL A 286 -10.85 8.79 -20.24
CA VAL A 286 -9.78 9.70 -20.67
C VAL A 286 -9.65 9.67 -22.19
N ARG A 287 -9.52 8.48 -22.78
CA ARG A 287 -9.41 8.31 -24.24
C ARG A 287 -10.60 8.89 -25.01
N GLU A 288 -11.82 8.64 -24.54
CA GLU A 288 -13.03 9.18 -25.18
C GLU A 288 -13.04 10.71 -25.19
N VAL A 289 -12.62 11.35 -24.10
CA VAL A 289 -12.53 12.82 -24.04
C VAL A 289 -11.38 13.32 -24.91
N THR A 290 -10.21 12.70 -24.87
CA THR A 290 -9.07 13.03 -25.75
C THR A 290 -9.48 12.95 -27.23
N THR A 291 -10.19 11.89 -27.62
CA THR A 291 -10.70 11.69 -28.99
C THR A 291 -11.66 12.80 -29.41
N LYS A 292 -12.62 13.17 -28.53
CA LYS A 292 -13.58 14.26 -28.82
C LYS A 292 -12.91 15.63 -28.95
N LEU A 293 -11.77 15.84 -28.30
CA LEU A 293 -11.05 17.12 -28.29
C LEU A 293 -9.98 17.22 -29.37
N GLN A 294 -9.59 16.12 -30.02
CA GLN A 294 -8.53 16.03 -31.02
C GLN A 294 -8.57 17.16 -32.07
N ASP A 295 -9.68 17.31 -32.79
CA ASP A 295 -9.80 18.31 -33.87
C ASP A 295 -9.67 19.75 -33.34
N ARG A 296 -10.23 20.01 -32.15
CA ARG A 296 -10.18 21.34 -31.53
C ARG A 296 -8.79 21.68 -31.01
N VAL A 297 -8.05 20.67 -30.55
CA VAL A 297 -6.63 20.79 -30.19
C VAL A 297 -5.77 21.04 -31.43
N ALA A 298 -6.03 20.35 -32.54
CA ALA A 298 -5.36 20.58 -33.82
C ALA A 298 -5.59 22.01 -34.33
N GLN A 299 -6.79 22.58 -34.10
CA GLN A 299 -7.12 23.98 -34.36
C GLN A 299 -6.54 24.97 -33.32
N LYS A 300 -5.76 24.50 -32.33
CA LYS A 300 -5.17 25.30 -31.24
C LYS A 300 -6.20 26.09 -30.43
N GLN A 301 -7.42 25.58 -30.28
CA GLN A 301 -8.44 26.22 -29.46
C GLN A 301 -8.02 26.20 -27.99
N LYS A 302 -7.85 27.38 -27.37
CA LYS A 302 -7.38 27.52 -25.98
C LYS A 302 -8.18 26.71 -24.97
N GLN A 303 -9.50 26.64 -25.13
CA GLN A 303 -10.38 25.87 -24.24
C GLN A 303 -10.14 24.36 -24.37
N ALA A 304 -9.92 23.85 -25.58
CA ALA A 304 -9.64 22.43 -25.81
C ALA A 304 -8.27 22.02 -25.28
N LEU A 305 -7.24 22.86 -25.48
CA LEU A 305 -5.90 22.64 -24.90
C LEU A 305 -5.95 22.56 -23.38
N ALA A 306 -6.66 23.50 -22.74
CA ALA A 306 -6.85 23.50 -21.29
C ALA A 306 -7.66 22.28 -20.81
N ALA A 307 -8.66 21.83 -21.58
CA ALA A 307 -9.45 20.64 -21.24
C ALA A 307 -8.61 19.36 -21.33
N VAL A 308 -7.78 19.19 -22.35
CA VAL A 308 -6.86 18.04 -22.47
C VAL A 308 -5.84 18.07 -21.33
N ARG A 309 -5.26 19.22 -21.00
CA ARG A 309 -4.34 19.32 -19.86
C ARG A 309 -4.97 18.86 -18.55
N ARG A 310 -6.26 19.12 -18.33
CA ARG A 310 -6.96 18.67 -17.11
C ARG A 310 -7.13 17.15 -17.03
N LEU A 311 -7.07 16.44 -18.17
CA LEU A 311 -7.12 14.98 -18.18
C LEU A 311 -5.89 14.35 -17.54
N SER A 312 -4.76 15.07 -17.44
CA SER A 312 -3.57 14.60 -16.73
C SER A 312 -3.89 14.23 -15.27
N VAL A 313 -4.76 15.00 -14.61
CA VAL A 313 -5.19 14.73 -13.23
C VAL A 313 -6.00 13.43 -13.13
N SER A 314 -6.72 13.07 -14.19
CA SER A 314 -7.40 11.78 -14.25
C SER A 314 -6.39 10.66 -14.51
N GLU A 315 -5.43 10.85 -15.42
CA GLU A 315 -4.38 9.88 -15.71
C GLU A 315 -3.50 9.60 -14.47
N GLU A 316 -3.14 10.64 -13.70
CA GLU A 316 -2.40 10.52 -12.43
C GLU A 316 -3.14 9.64 -11.41
N LYS A 317 -4.48 9.69 -11.38
CA LYS A 317 -5.27 8.81 -10.51
C LYS A 317 -5.20 7.35 -10.95
N ILE A 318 -5.20 7.10 -12.26
CA ILE A 318 -5.06 5.76 -12.83
C ILE A 318 -3.66 5.21 -12.51
N ILE A 319 -2.62 6.02 -12.67
CA ILE A 319 -1.25 5.68 -12.28
C ILE A 319 -1.18 5.33 -10.78
N GLY A 320 -1.84 6.13 -9.93
CA GLY A 320 -1.94 5.85 -8.49
C GLY A 320 -2.56 4.49 -8.17
N LEU A 321 -3.66 4.13 -8.84
CA LEU A 321 -4.28 2.81 -8.70
C LEU A 321 -3.36 1.67 -9.16
N CYS A 322 -2.58 1.91 -10.22
CA CYS A 322 -1.60 0.93 -10.72
C CYS A 322 -0.49 0.69 -9.69
N LEU A 323 0.04 1.75 -9.08
CA LEU A 323 1.05 1.68 -8.02
C LEU A 323 0.52 0.94 -6.78
N GLU A 324 -0.71 1.22 -6.35
CA GLU A 324 -1.36 0.47 -5.27
C GLU A 324 -1.47 -1.02 -5.60
N ALA A 325 -1.85 -1.35 -6.84
CA ALA A 325 -1.94 -2.75 -7.29
C ALA A 325 -0.58 -3.45 -7.31
N ILE A 326 0.49 -2.76 -7.74
CA ILE A 326 1.87 -3.27 -7.70
C ILE A 326 2.27 -3.56 -6.25
N GLU A 327 2.08 -2.60 -5.33
CA GLU A 327 2.44 -2.75 -3.92
C GLU A 327 1.72 -3.95 -3.29
N LEU A 328 0.43 -4.11 -3.58
CA LEU A 328 -0.38 -5.24 -3.12
C LEU A 328 0.18 -6.59 -3.62
N CYS A 329 0.58 -6.66 -4.89
CA CYS A 329 1.17 -7.85 -5.48
C CYS A 329 2.54 -8.19 -4.85
N GLU A 330 3.38 -7.18 -4.63
CA GLU A 330 4.72 -7.35 -4.04
C GLU A 330 4.66 -7.75 -2.56
N LEU A 331 3.75 -7.15 -1.80
CA LEU A 331 3.56 -7.41 -0.38
C LEU A 331 3.12 -8.85 -0.12
N THR A 332 2.17 -9.33 -0.92
CA THR A 332 1.61 -10.69 -0.78
C THR A 332 2.39 -11.75 -1.54
N GLN A 333 3.16 -11.35 -2.55
CA GLN A 333 3.92 -12.23 -3.45
C GLN A 333 3.05 -13.32 -4.10
N PHE A 334 1.76 -13.04 -4.32
CA PHE A 334 0.88 -14.03 -4.93
C PHE A 334 1.17 -14.22 -6.43
N SER A 335 1.85 -13.28 -7.09
CA SER A 335 2.34 -13.44 -8.46
C SER A 335 3.75 -12.87 -8.59
N LEU A 336 4.57 -13.55 -9.39
CA LEU A 336 5.91 -13.11 -9.72
C LEU A 336 5.93 -12.15 -10.91
N VAL A 337 5.06 -12.38 -11.89
CA VAL A 337 5.07 -11.67 -13.19
C VAL A 337 4.20 -10.42 -13.15
N LEU A 338 3.05 -10.46 -12.48
CA LEU A 338 2.08 -9.38 -12.46
C LEU A 338 2.63 -8.00 -12.04
N PRO A 339 3.42 -7.85 -10.94
CA PRO A 339 3.91 -6.52 -10.56
C PRO A 339 4.83 -5.91 -11.64
N ILE A 340 5.62 -6.73 -12.32
CA ILE A 340 6.50 -6.26 -13.42
C ILE A 340 5.65 -5.87 -14.64
N ALA A 341 4.64 -6.68 -14.96
CA ALA A 341 3.72 -6.41 -16.04
C ALA A 341 2.93 -5.09 -15.82
N LEU A 342 2.45 -4.86 -14.59
CA LEU A 342 1.80 -3.60 -14.19
C LEU A 342 2.77 -2.42 -14.28
N GLY A 343 4.03 -2.59 -13.86
CA GLY A 343 5.06 -1.55 -14.01
C GLY A 343 5.30 -1.15 -15.47
N ALA A 344 5.23 -2.10 -16.41
CA ALA A 344 5.35 -1.79 -17.84
C ALA A 344 4.16 -0.99 -18.40
N VAL A 345 2.96 -1.20 -17.84
CA VAL A 345 1.77 -0.41 -18.18
C VAL A 345 1.83 0.97 -17.52
N GLN A 346 2.29 1.06 -16.28
CA GLN A 346 2.45 2.32 -15.54
C GLN A 346 3.38 3.29 -16.30
N GLU A 347 4.54 2.86 -16.77
CA GLU A 347 5.44 3.73 -17.56
C GLU A 347 4.77 4.27 -18.84
N GLN A 348 3.88 3.48 -19.45
CA GLN A 348 3.13 3.92 -20.62
C GLN A 348 2.07 4.97 -20.24
N MET A 349 1.38 4.76 -19.12
CA MET A 349 0.46 5.78 -18.56
C MET A 349 1.20 7.07 -18.21
N GLU A 350 2.42 7.00 -17.67
CA GLU A 350 3.25 8.18 -17.39
C GLU A 350 3.59 8.95 -18.66
N THR A 351 3.96 8.25 -19.74
CA THR A 351 4.22 8.87 -21.05
C THR A 351 2.95 9.56 -21.60
N VAL A 352 1.79 8.91 -21.47
CA VAL A 352 0.50 9.50 -21.84
C VAL A 352 0.21 10.74 -20.98
N ASN A 353 0.43 10.67 -19.67
CA ASN A 353 0.22 11.77 -18.74
C ASN A 353 1.08 13.00 -19.08
N GLU A 354 2.37 12.80 -19.37
CA GLU A 354 3.28 13.85 -19.82
C GLU A 354 2.81 14.52 -21.12
N GLY A 355 2.33 13.72 -22.07
CA GLY A 355 1.75 14.23 -23.30
C GLY A 355 0.47 15.04 -23.06
N LEU A 356 -0.42 14.58 -22.17
CA LEU A 356 -1.62 15.32 -21.78
C LEU A 356 -1.28 16.67 -21.13
N LEU A 357 -0.24 16.72 -20.28
CA LEU A 357 0.23 17.97 -19.63
C LEU A 357 0.62 19.04 -20.67
N ILE A 358 1.29 18.63 -21.75
CA ILE A 358 1.64 19.53 -22.87
C ILE A 358 0.51 19.68 -23.90
N SER A 359 -0.69 19.18 -23.59
CA SER A 359 -1.90 19.26 -24.41
C SER A 359 -1.83 18.50 -25.74
N LYS A 360 -1.06 17.41 -25.79
CA LYS A 360 -1.03 16.46 -26.92
C LYS A 360 -2.32 15.62 -26.92
N ALA A 361 -3.00 15.57 -28.07
CA ALA A 361 -4.22 14.78 -28.28
C ALA A 361 -4.30 14.31 -29.74
N ASP A 362 -3.16 13.95 -30.32
CA ASP A 362 -3.07 13.44 -31.68
C ASP A 362 -3.42 11.94 -31.75
N LYS A 363 -3.39 11.40 -32.96
CA LYS A 363 -3.76 10.00 -33.20
C LYS A 363 -2.82 9.03 -32.48
N GLU A 364 -1.53 9.35 -32.41
CA GLU A 364 -0.53 8.55 -31.71
C GLU A 364 -0.89 8.45 -30.21
N MET A 365 -1.18 9.58 -29.55
CA MET A 365 -1.63 9.59 -28.15
C MET A 365 -2.88 8.73 -27.91
N ILE A 366 -3.87 8.79 -28.81
CA ILE A 366 -5.10 8.00 -28.68
C ILE A 366 -4.82 6.51 -28.88
N ASP A 367 -3.91 6.16 -29.79
CA ASP A 367 -3.51 4.77 -30.02
C ASP A 367 -2.70 4.23 -28.82
N ASP A 368 -1.85 5.04 -28.19
CA ASP A 368 -1.16 4.70 -26.93
C ASP A 368 -2.16 4.43 -25.80
N GLN A 369 -3.19 5.27 -25.65
CA GLN A 369 -4.26 5.08 -24.68
C GLN A 369 -5.05 3.78 -24.91
N ARG A 370 -5.34 3.43 -26.18
CA ARG A 370 -5.99 2.15 -26.52
C ARG A 370 -5.12 0.96 -26.20
N GLN A 371 -3.81 1.09 -26.40
CA GLN A 371 -2.87 0.03 -26.05
C GLN A 371 -2.85 -0.21 -24.54
N ILE A 372 -2.82 0.86 -23.72
CA ILE A 372 -2.96 0.76 -22.26
C ILE A 372 -4.25 0.02 -21.88
N GLU A 373 -5.39 0.39 -22.48
CA GLU A 373 -6.68 -0.30 -22.22
C GLU A 373 -6.61 -1.81 -22.53
N ALA A 374 -6.01 -2.17 -23.68
CA ALA A 374 -5.87 -3.56 -24.11
C ALA A 374 -4.92 -4.34 -23.19
N ASP A 375 -3.85 -3.71 -22.74
CA ASP A 375 -2.86 -4.29 -21.85
C ASP A 375 -3.45 -4.56 -20.47
N LEU A 376 -4.15 -3.59 -19.87
CA LEU A 376 -4.87 -3.78 -18.61
C LEU A 376 -5.92 -4.89 -18.72
N GLN A 377 -6.65 -4.96 -19.84
CA GLN A 377 -7.62 -6.02 -20.08
C GLN A 377 -6.96 -7.39 -20.17
N ALA A 378 -5.81 -7.50 -20.85
CA ALA A 378 -5.06 -8.75 -20.94
C ALA A 378 -4.57 -9.23 -19.57
N LEU A 379 -4.13 -8.31 -18.70
CA LEU A 379 -3.75 -8.62 -17.31
C LEU A 379 -4.95 -9.07 -16.48
N LEU A 380 -6.09 -8.39 -16.61
CA LEU A 380 -7.32 -8.77 -15.93
C LEU A 380 -7.81 -10.16 -16.36
N ASP A 381 -7.80 -10.44 -17.66
CA ASP A 381 -8.22 -11.74 -18.21
C ASP A 381 -7.30 -12.88 -17.72
N ALA A 382 -5.98 -12.64 -17.67
CA ALA A 382 -5.03 -13.59 -17.10
C ALA A 382 -5.29 -13.84 -15.60
N MET A 383 -5.66 -12.81 -14.84
CA MET A 383 -6.03 -12.92 -13.43
C MET A 383 -7.33 -13.68 -13.21
N ILE A 384 -8.35 -13.42 -14.04
CA ILE A 384 -9.62 -14.17 -14.03
C ILE A 384 -9.34 -15.65 -14.27
N GLU A 385 -8.47 -15.98 -15.23
CA GLU A 385 -8.11 -17.37 -15.51
C GLU A 385 -7.33 -18.02 -14.36
N ALA A 386 -6.40 -17.30 -13.74
CA ALA A 386 -5.64 -17.78 -12.58
C ALA A 386 -6.52 -18.11 -11.37
N SER A 387 -7.63 -17.39 -11.20
CA SER A 387 -8.57 -17.53 -10.08
C SER A 387 -9.56 -18.70 -10.23
N ARG A 388 -9.69 -19.30 -11.41
CA ARG A 388 -10.64 -20.40 -11.64
C ARG A 388 -10.26 -21.66 -10.86
N PRO A 389 -11.17 -22.25 -10.07
CA PRO A 389 -10.90 -23.48 -9.34
C PRO A 389 -10.62 -24.64 -10.30
N SER A 390 -9.69 -25.52 -9.92
CA SER A 390 -9.39 -26.73 -10.67
C SER A 390 -10.56 -27.72 -10.53
N ASN A 391 -11.38 -27.88 -11.58
CA ASN A 391 -12.44 -28.89 -11.58
C ASN A 391 -11.82 -30.31 -11.55
N LYS A 392 -12.45 -31.22 -10.79
CA LYS A 392 -12.00 -32.61 -10.59
C LYS A 392 -11.89 -33.45 -11.88
N GLU A 393 -12.47 -33.01 -12.98
CA GLU A 393 -12.38 -33.68 -14.30
C GLU A 393 -11.46 -32.96 -15.29
N GLY A 394 -10.83 -31.84 -14.90
CA GLY A 394 -10.02 -31.02 -15.79
C GLY A 394 -8.76 -30.47 -15.13
N GLY A 395 -7.70 -31.29 -15.07
CA GLY A 395 -6.30 -30.91 -15.31
C GLY A 395 -5.67 -29.69 -14.62
N GLY A 396 -6.23 -29.13 -13.55
CA GLY A 396 -5.74 -27.87 -12.95
C GLY A 396 -4.67 -28.00 -11.86
N GLN A 397 -4.46 -29.20 -11.31
CA GLN A 397 -3.37 -29.47 -10.36
C GLN A 397 -2.27 -30.29 -11.05
N CYS A 398 -1.04 -29.80 -10.98
CA CYS A 398 0.12 -30.54 -11.47
C CYS A 398 0.30 -31.81 -10.63
N LYS A 399 0.23 -33.00 -11.26
CA LYS A 399 0.26 -34.31 -10.57
C LYS A 399 1.51 -34.49 -9.68
N GLY A 400 2.64 -33.90 -10.06
CA GLY A 400 3.91 -33.98 -9.32
C GLY A 400 3.98 -33.07 -8.09
N CYS A 401 3.68 -31.77 -8.23
CA CYS A 401 3.86 -30.79 -7.14
C CYS A 401 2.57 -30.34 -6.46
N LYS A 402 1.40 -30.82 -6.91
CA LYS A 402 0.06 -30.36 -6.49
C LYS A 402 -0.17 -28.85 -6.67
N GLY A 403 0.67 -28.17 -7.45
CA GLY A 403 0.59 -26.74 -7.72
C GLY A 403 -0.55 -26.36 -8.66
N ASN A 404 -1.02 -25.11 -8.57
CA ASN A 404 -2.09 -24.56 -9.41
C ASN A 404 -1.54 -24.28 -10.83
N ARG A 405 -1.88 -25.14 -11.79
CA ARG A 405 -1.48 -25.01 -13.20
C ARG A 405 -2.06 -23.77 -13.85
N ASN A 406 -3.27 -23.35 -13.44
CA ASN A 406 -3.92 -22.14 -13.98
C ASN A 406 -3.13 -20.87 -13.60
N LYS A 407 -2.59 -20.84 -12.38
CA LYS A 407 -1.69 -19.75 -11.93
C LYS A 407 -0.44 -19.67 -12.79
N LEU A 408 0.23 -20.81 -13.04
CA LEU A 408 1.40 -20.85 -13.92
C LEU A 408 1.07 -20.43 -15.36
N LEU A 409 -0.06 -20.90 -15.89
CA LEU A 409 -0.50 -20.54 -17.23
C LEU A 409 -0.77 -19.03 -17.36
N ALA A 410 -1.41 -18.42 -16.36
CA ALA A 410 -1.63 -16.99 -16.32
C ALA A 410 -0.30 -16.21 -16.28
N GLU A 411 0.68 -16.63 -15.47
CA GLU A 411 2.00 -16.00 -15.44
C GLU A 411 2.73 -16.12 -16.79
N VAL A 412 2.67 -17.27 -17.44
CA VAL A 412 3.24 -17.46 -18.79
C VAL A 412 2.51 -16.60 -19.84
N LYS A 413 1.18 -16.45 -19.73
CA LYS A 413 0.41 -15.56 -20.61
C LYS A 413 0.82 -14.10 -20.42
N MET A 414 1.02 -13.65 -19.18
CA MET A 414 1.55 -12.32 -18.88
C MET A 414 2.95 -12.14 -19.47
N LEU A 415 3.86 -13.13 -19.34
CA LEU A 415 5.19 -13.06 -19.95
C LEU A 415 5.13 -12.97 -21.48
N ARG A 416 4.25 -13.76 -22.11
CA ARG A 416 4.04 -13.71 -23.55
C ARG A 416 3.51 -12.34 -23.98
N TRP A 417 2.58 -11.77 -23.22
CA TRP A 417 2.08 -10.41 -23.45
C TRP A 417 3.22 -9.39 -23.34
N MET A 418 4.02 -9.42 -22.27
CA MET A 418 5.17 -8.52 -22.09
C MET A 418 6.15 -8.60 -23.27
N GLN A 419 6.48 -9.82 -23.72
CA GLN A 419 7.36 -10.03 -24.87
C GLN A 419 6.74 -9.49 -26.17
N SER A 420 5.44 -9.66 -26.35
CA SER A 420 4.71 -9.14 -27.51
C SER A 420 4.68 -7.61 -27.51
N SER A 421 4.52 -6.99 -26.33
CA SER A 421 4.57 -5.54 -26.15
C SER A 421 5.96 -4.98 -26.47
N VAL A 422 7.03 -5.60 -25.96
CA VAL A 422 8.41 -5.22 -26.32
C VAL A 422 8.62 -5.31 -27.82
N HIS A 423 8.20 -6.42 -28.44
CA HIS A 423 8.32 -6.61 -29.89
C HIS A 423 7.60 -5.51 -30.69
N GLN A 424 6.34 -5.17 -30.34
CA GLN A 424 5.60 -4.09 -30.99
C GLN A 424 6.28 -2.73 -30.84
N ARG A 425 6.80 -2.42 -29.64
CA ARG A 425 7.53 -1.17 -29.39
C ARG A 425 8.85 -1.12 -30.17
N THR A 426 9.56 -2.24 -30.30
CA THR A 426 10.75 -2.36 -31.15
C THR A 426 10.39 -2.08 -32.61
N GLU A 427 9.33 -2.70 -33.16
CA GLU A 427 8.89 -2.42 -34.53
C GLU A 427 8.48 -0.95 -34.74
N ASN A 428 7.78 -0.36 -33.77
CA ASN A 428 7.37 1.04 -33.86
C ASN A 428 8.58 1.98 -33.84
N LEU A 429 9.58 1.71 -33.00
CA LEU A 429 10.82 2.47 -32.96
C LEU A 429 11.57 2.36 -34.29
N ASP A 430 11.69 1.16 -34.84
CA ASP A 430 12.34 0.89 -36.13
C ASP A 430 11.67 1.70 -37.25
N ARG A 431 10.33 1.69 -37.32
CA ARG A 431 9.57 2.53 -38.27
C ARG A 431 9.80 4.03 -38.08
N GLN A 432 9.98 4.51 -36.84
CA GLN A 432 10.26 5.92 -36.57
C GLN A 432 11.68 6.32 -36.99
N ILE A 433 12.65 5.42 -36.81
CA ILE A 433 14.03 5.58 -37.29
C ILE A 433 14.05 5.67 -38.81
N ASP A 434 13.40 4.72 -39.50
CA ASP A 434 13.30 4.70 -40.97
C ASP A 434 12.69 5.97 -41.54
N ARG A 435 11.67 6.50 -40.87
CA ARG A 435 10.98 7.74 -41.26
C ARG A 435 11.70 9.01 -40.82
N LYS A 436 12.83 8.91 -40.11
CA LYS A 436 13.58 10.05 -39.52
C LYS A 436 12.70 10.96 -38.66
N GLN A 437 11.76 10.36 -37.92
CA GLN A 437 10.79 11.08 -37.07
C GLN A 437 11.27 11.23 -35.62
N ILE A 438 12.47 10.75 -35.31
CA ILE A 438 13.03 10.71 -33.96
C ILE A 438 14.50 11.15 -33.98
N SER A 439 14.95 11.85 -32.93
CA SER A 439 16.34 12.25 -32.77
C SER A 439 17.21 11.07 -32.33
N GLU A 440 18.49 11.10 -32.64
CA GLU A 440 19.45 10.06 -32.25
C GLU A 440 19.49 9.86 -30.72
N THR A 441 19.38 10.93 -29.94
CA THR A 441 19.31 10.88 -28.48
C THR A 441 18.06 10.13 -28.00
N ALA A 442 16.89 10.43 -28.57
CA ALA A 442 15.63 9.79 -28.20
C ALA A 442 15.57 8.33 -28.69
N VAL A 443 16.27 7.99 -29.78
CA VAL A 443 16.48 6.60 -30.19
C VAL A 443 17.24 5.84 -29.12
N GLN A 444 18.36 6.37 -28.64
CA GLN A 444 19.18 5.71 -27.62
C GLN A 444 18.39 5.49 -26.31
N GLU A 445 17.68 6.52 -25.84
CA GLU A 445 16.84 6.42 -24.63
C GLU A 445 15.78 5.31 -24.75
N ARG A 446 15.13 5.20 -25.92
CA ARG A 446 14.13 4.15 -26.16
C ARG A 446 14.74 2.76 -26.31
N ILE A 447 15.92 2.63 -26.91
CA ILE A 447 16.67 1.37 -26.97
C ILE A 447 17.06 0.92 -25.57
N ASP A 448 17.52 1.84 -24.72
CA ASP A 448 17.91 1.53 -23.35
C ASP A 448 16.70 1.04 -22.54
N LEU A 449 15.54 1.68 -22.70
CA LEU A 449 14.28 1.25 -22.08
C LEU A 449 13.86 -0.15 -22.57
N LEU A 450 13.85 -0.39 -23.88
CA LEU A 450 13.51 -1.71 -24.44
C LEU A 450 14.47 -2.80 -23.97
N SER A 451 15.77 -2.48 -23.88
CA SER A 451 16.81 -3.39 -23.39
C SER A 451 16.62 -3.71 -21.91
N ALA A 452 16.31 -2.71 -21.09
CA ALA A 452 15.98 -2.91 -19.68
C ALA A 452 14.75 -3.83 -19.53
N ARG A 453 13.69 -3.58 -20.30
CA ARG A 453 12.49 -4.43 -20.30
C ARG A 453 12.75 -5.87 -20.76
N GLN A 454 13.56 -6.07 -21.79
CA GLN A 454 13.93 -7.42 -22.23
C GLN A 454 14.74 -8.16 -21.15
N LYS A 455 15.64 -7.48 -20.43
CA LYS A 455 16.39 -8.05 -19.31
C LYS A 455 15.49 -8.41 -18.13
N GLU A 456 14.49 -7.59 -17.83
CA GLU A 456 13.49 -7.89 -16.80
C GLU A 456 12.69 -9.14 -17.16
N ILE A 457 12.20 -9.24 -18.41
CA ILE A 457 11.49 -10.42 -18.93
C ILE A 457 12.36 -11.68 -18.81
N ASP A 458 13.63 -11.60 -19.21
CA ASP A 458 14.56 -12.71 -19.11
C ASP A 458 14.78 -13.16 -17.66
N THR A 459 15.04 -12.19 -16.77
CA THR A 459 15.25 -12.44 -15.33
C THR A 459 14.03 -13.11 -14.70
N ILE A 460 12.82 -12.59 -14.95
CA ILE A 460 11.60 -13.16 -14.37
C ILE A 460 11.26 -14.52 -14.99
N THR A 461 11.56 -14.73 -16.27
CA THR A 461 11.40 -16.02 -16.94
C THR A 461 12.32 -17.07 -16.33
N GLY A 462 13.59 -16.73 -16.08
CA GLY A 462 14.53 -17.60 -15.38
C GLY A 462 14.08 -17.93 -13.96
N ARG A 463 13.56 -16.94 -13.22
CA ARG A 463 12.98 -17.17 -11.88
C ARG A 463 11.78 -18.09 -11.94
N LEU A 464 10.83 -17.83 -12.84
CA LEU A 464 9.64 -18.66 -13.02
C LEU A 464 10.02 -20.10 -13.37
N HIS A 465 10.98 -20.29 -14.28
CA HIS A 465 11.49 -21.60 -14.66
C HIS A 465 12.08 -22.34 -13.45
N SER A 466 12.95 -21.69 -12.66
CA SER A 466 13.58 -22.31 -11.48
C SER A 466 12.59 -22.70 -10.38
N MET A 467 11.47 -21.99 -10.27
CA MET A 467 10.41 -22.26 -9.29
C MET A 467 9.36 -23.25 -9.80
N THR A 468 9.37 -23.56 -11.11
CA THR A 468 8.41 -24.48 -11.71
C THR A 468 8.90 -25.92 -11.57
N CYS A 469 8.04 -26.81 -11.09
CA CYS A 469 8.35 -28.24 -11.00
C CYS A 469 8.60 -28.84 -12.40
N PRO A 470 9.59 -29.76 -12.53
CA PRO A 470 9.86 -30.46 -13.80
C PRO A 470 8.65 -31.11 -14.47
N HIS A 471 7.68 -31.61 -13.69
CA HIS A 471 6.44 -32.19 -14.21
C HIS A 471 5.52 -31.15 -14.88
N CYS A 472 5.53 -29.91 -14.42
CA CYS A 472 4.71 -28.87 -15.03
C CYS A 472 5.39 -28.26 -16.27
N LEU A 473 6.72 -28.39 -16.39
CA LEU A 473 7.50 -28.01 -17.58
C LEU A 473 7.40 -29.03 -18.72
N THR A 474 7.25 -30.32 -18.40
CA THR A 474 7.22 -31.43 -19.37
C THR A 474 5.83 -31.73 -19.94
N GLY A 475 4.81 -30.94 -19.59
CA GLY A 475 3.46 -31.07 -20.15
C GLY A 475 2.55 -32.09 -19.45
N GLY A 476 3.06 -32.87 -18.51
CA GLY A 476 2.29 -33.78 -17.66
C GLY A 476 1.54 -34.88 -18.41
N GLU A 477 2.22 -35.99 -18.69
CA GLU A 477 1.54 -37.30 -18.74
C GLU A 477 1.30 -37.81 -17.30
#